data_AF-A0AA38HXE3-F1
#
_entry.id   AF-A0AA38HXE3-F1
#
_cell.length_a   1.000
_cell.length_b   1.000
_cell.length_c   1.000
_cell.angle_alpha   90.00
_cell.angle_beta   90.00
_cell.angle_gamma   90.00
#
_symmetry.space_group_name_H-M   'P 1'
#
loop_
_entity.id
_entity.type
_entity.pdbx_description
1 polymer ?
#
loop_
_entity_poly.entity_id
_entity_poly.type
_entity_poly.pdbx_seq_one_letter_code
_entity_poly.pdbx_strand_id
1 'polypeptide(L)'
;MVKNILVFVPNSLHLNKTGYLEGVRNESDECAAYYITNDAPLKEKSNNVVGYLSNDVTRVKRDSRTLHIDNATSKITLINYSNPNVVRIVYDFKAFRDCDELNPEVQYGVHFKFLSCNVRKRRRVSDENGRKSLAFRLLLFFNVLLEGLVTVFNKTKPLWGYSATVTHFRDNLESYKWFIEQLLKEKRLTPKSGNLLFSKIFDLVLGVLLLRFFLEHEDFIVRFIENVRENIIHNFRDLLIYLMGSPIGLKLNYAFNKSLGTFFFYHISLWRVFLITMQPFLKEYFRFLVLPAVFGFSYQIAMLSDLISIATFHVYCIYVYAARLIYFQLKGLLSLWRLFIGRKYNPLRTRVDSYQYSQHQLFIGTLGFTVLLFLLPTTAMYYAVFVTFRLVILIVEEILTKIRYVLQCLPIYVFILFLASSPHMAGPICLKSKKSKDGIPTFEAHLKMLPLLKSIKTFAPEVANPAPSLSLGKIFTGVLL
;
A
#
# COMPACT_ATOMS: atom_id res chain seq x y z
N MET A 1 37.68 29.12 -25.83
CA MET A 1 36.40 28.38 -25.89
C MET A 1 35.27 29.31 -25.46
N VAL A 2 34.30 29.57 -26.33
CA VAL A 2 33.10 30.34 -26.01
C VAL A 2 32.26 29.48 -25.07
N LYS A 3 32.31 29.75 -23.77
CA LYS A 3 31.47 29.04 -22.79
C LYS A 3 30.05 29.58 -22.90
N ASN A 4 29.06 28.70 -23.04
CA ASN A 4 27.65 29.07 -22.95
C ASN A 4 27.32 29.36 -21.48
N ILE A 5 26.65 30.48 -21.23
CA ILE A 5 26.33 30.94 -19.88
C ILE A 5 24.83 30.89 -19.66
N LEU A 6 24.40 30.05 -18.72
CA LEU A 6 23.00 29.91 -18.32
C LEU A 6 22.77 30.71 -17.04
N VAL A 7 21.85 31.67 -17.07
CA VAL A 7 21.51 32.47 -15.89
C VAL A 7 20.05 32.25 -15.52
N PHE A 8 19.82 31.61 -14.38
CA PHE A 8 18.49 31.36 -13.83
C PHE A 8 18.07 32.53 -12.94
N VAL A 9 17.05 33.25 -13.35
CA VAL A 9 16.54 34.46 -12.69
C VAL A 9 15.12 34.21 -12.16
N PRO A 10 14.81 34.52 -10.90
CA PRO A 10 13.45 34.39 -10.40
C PRO A 10 12.53 35.44 -11.02
N ASN A 11 11.31 35.05 -11.39
CA ASN A 11 10.27 35.95 -11.92
C ASN A 11 9.88 37.07 -10.94
N SER A 12 10.03 36.84 -9.63
CA SER A 12 9.70 37.78 -8.56
C SER A 12 10.84 38.74 -8.23
N LEU A 13 11.95 38.73 -8.96
CA LEU A 13 13.09 39.59 -8.68
C LEU A 13 12.71 41.07 -8.86
N HIS A 14 12.71 41.83 -7.77
CA HIS A 14 12.48 43.27 -7.82
C HIS A 14 13.70 44.01 -8.37
N LEU A 15 13.64 44.37 -9.66
CA LEU A 15 14.72 45.10 -10.33
C LEU A 15 15.00 46.46 -9.66
N ASN A 16 13.98 47.16 -9.17
CA ASN A 16 14.07 48.52 -8.61
C ASN A 16 14.96 48.70 -7.35
N LYS A 17 15.54 47.64 -6.78
CA LYS A 17 16.37 47.71 -5.56
C LYS A 17 17.81 47.34 -5.88
N THR A 18 18.78 48.11 -5.39
CA THR A 18 20.21 47.79 -5.53
C THR A 18 20.70 46.91 -4.38
N GLY A 19 21.49 45.88 -4.68
CA GLY A 19 22.06 45.00 -3.66
C GLY A 19 22.73 43.74 -4.21
N TYR A 20 23.22 42.88 -3.31
CA TYR A 20 23.90 41.63 -3.65
C TYR A 20 22.89 40.54 -4.03
N LEU A 21 23.18 39.84 -5.13
CA LEU A 21 22.42 38.67 -5.59
C LEU A 21 23.04 37.42 -4.98
N GLU A 22 22.23 36.68 -4.22
CA GLU A 22 22.66 35.39 -3.67
C GLU A 22 22.29 34.25 -4.61
N GLY A 23 23.18 33.28 -4.70
CA GLY A 23 22.98 32.14 -5.58
C GLY A 23 24.00 31.03 -5.41
N VAL A 24 23.94 30.07 -6.31
CA VAL A 24 24.93 29.00 -6.44
C VAL A 24 25.47 29.01 -7.86
N ARG A 25 26.75 28.70 -8.01
CA ARG A 25 27.43 28.58 -9.31
C ARG A 25 27.78 27.12 -9.54
N ASN A 26 27.52 26.62 -10.74
CA ASN A 26 28.00 25.32 -11.19
C ASN A 26 28.74 25.49 -12.52
N GLU A 27 30.01 25.10 -12.55
CA GLU A 27 30.82 25.13 -13.77
C GLU A 27 31.06 23.71 -14.26
N SER A 28 30.71 23.48 -15.52
CA SER A 28 31.07 22.28 -16.29
C SER A 28 32.03 22.69 -17.40
N ASP A 29 32.73 21.74 -18.03
CA ASP A 29 33.74 22.04 -19.05
C ASP A 29 33.18 22.86 -20.24
N GLU A 30 31.90 22.66 -20.58
CA GLU A 30 31.22 23.31 -21.70
C GLU A 30 30.26 24.46 -21.32
N CYS A 31 29.79 24.53 -20.06
CA CYS A 31 28.75 25.48 -19.61
C CYS A 31 29.01 26.03 -18.22
N ALA A 32 28.73 27.34 -18.02
CA ALA A 32 28.68 27.97 -16.71
C ALA A 32 27.24 28.32 -16.35
N ALA A 33 26.70 27.68 -15.29
CA ALA A 33 25.34 27.91 -14.82
C ALA A 33 25.34 28.72 -13.52
N TYR A 34 24.58 29.82 -13.53
CA TYR A 34 24.40 30.71 -12.39
C TYR A 34 22.94 30.66 -11.92
N TYR A 35 22.72 30.24 -10.68
CA TYR A 35 21.40 30.08 -10.10
C TYR A 35 21.16 31.17 -9.07
N ILE A 36 20.35 32.17 -9.39
CA ILE A 36 19.92 33.18 -8.41
C ILE A 36 18.82 32.54 -7.58
N THR A 37 19.02 32.43 -6.27
CA THR A 37 18.12 31.69 -5.36
C THR A 37 17.26 32.59 -4.47
N ASN A 38 17.35 33.92 -4.65
CA ASN A 38 16.60 34.89 -3.86
C ASN A 38 15.68 35.77 -4.72
N ASP A 39 14.50 36.07 -4.21
CA ASP A 39 13.51 36.96 -4.84
C ASP A 39 13.81 38.45 -4.60
N ALA A 40 14.65 38.78 -3.62
CA ALA A 40 15.09 40.14 -3.34
C ALA A 40 16.63 40.27 -3.25
N PRO A 41 17.20 41.40 -3.70
CA PRO A 41 18.62 41.68 -3.49
C PRO A 41 18.90 41.96 -2.01
N LEU A 42 19.98 41.38 -1.48
CA LEU A 42 20.42 41.57 -0.10
C LEU A 42 21.20 42.88 0.06
N LYS A 43 20.98 43.58 1.18
CA LYS A 43 21.73 44.81 1.50
C LYS A 43 23.14 44.52 2.03
N GLU A 44 23.36 43.35 2.61
CA GLU A 44 24.64 42.92 3.20
C GLU A 44 25.26 41.73 2.45
N LYS A 45 26.60 41.63 2.48
CA LYS A 45 27.34 40.58 1.76
C LYS A 45 27.21 39.24 2.51
N SER A 46 26.49 38.29 1.93
CA SER A 46 26.46 36.90 2.42
C SER A 46 27.62 36.08 1.86
N ASN A 47 27.87 34.88 2.39
CA ASN A 47 28.95 34.00 1.92
C ASN A 47 28.71 33.45 0.49
N ASN A 48 27.47 33.49 -0.03
CA ASN A 48 27.08 32.88 -1.31
C ASN A 48 26.68 33.91 -2.38
N VAL A 49 27.40 35.03 -2.46
CA VAL A 49 27.09 36.09 -3.45
C VAL A 49 27.54 35.64 -4.84
N VAL A 50 26.60 35.67 -5.79
CA VAL A 50 26.81 35.32 -7.20
C VAL A 50 26.89 36.55 -8.10
N GLY A 51 26.30 37.67 -7.68
CA GLY A 51 26.30 38.89 -8.46
C GLY A 51 25.87 40.14 -7.71
N TYR A 52 25.76 41.25 -8.44
CA TYR A 52 25.31 42.53 -7.93
C TYR A 52 24.29 43.16 -8.90
N LEU A 53 23.24 43.75 -8.34
CA LEU A 53 22.19 44.46 -9.07
C LEU A 53 22.40 45.96 -8.86
N SER A 54 22.78 46.68 -9.92
CA SER A 54 23.00 48.14 -9.88
C SER A 54 22.84 48.82 -11.23
N ASN A 55 22.65 50.14 -11.19
CA ASN A 55 22.60 51.00 -12.38
C ASN A 55 24.00 51.29 -12.94
N ASP A 56 25.05 51.20 -12.11
CA ASP A 56 26.43 51.54 -12.45
C ASP A 56 27.37 50.34 -12.26
N VAL A 57 28.05 49.94 -13.34
CA VAL A 57 29.03 48.83 -13.35
C VAL A 57 30.25 49.14 -12.47
N THR A 58 30.49 50.41 -12.16
CA THR A 58 31.72 50.92 -11.53
C THR A 58 31.85 50.65 -10.03
N ARG A 59 30.75 50.28 -9.34
CA ARG A 59 30.76 49.99 -7.89
C ARG A 59 31.12 48.56 -7.52
N VAL A 60 31.28 47.67 -8.50
CA VAL A 60 31.62 46.27 -8.24
C VAL A 60 33.13 46.14 -8.10
N LYS A 61 33.63 45.88 -6.87
CA LYS A 61 35.04 45.49 -6.65
C LYS A 61 35.34 44.30 -7.58
N ARG A 62 36.50 44.36 -8.25
CA ARG A 62 37.03 43.39 -9.24
C ARG A 62 37.24 41.98 -8.64
N ASP A 63 36.19 41.33 -8.16
CA ASP A 63 36.17 39.88 -8.01
C ASP A 63 35.85 39.30 -9.39
N SER A 64 36.80 38.51 -9.90
CA SER A 64 37.04 38.21 -11.32
C SER A 64 35.94 37.42 -12.06
N ARG A 65 34.78 37.15 -11.43
CA ARG A 65 33.74 36.21 -11.95
C ARG A 65 32.30 36.54 -11.52
N THR A 66 32.01 37.79 -11.17
CA THR A 66 30.70 38.22 -10.64
C THR A 66 29.70 38.59 -11.76
N LEU A 67 28.44 38.19 -11.58
CA LEU A 67 27.33 38.57 -12.48
C LEU A 67 26.86 40.00 -12.16
N HIS A 68 26.77 40.85 -13.17
CA HIS A 68 26.13 42.16 -13.06
C HIS A 68 24.82 42.16 -13.85
N ILE A 69 23.72 42.52 -13.20
CA ILE A 69 22.43 42.74 -13.83
C ILE A 69 22.16 44.24 -13.77
N ASP A 70 22.03 44.89 -14.94
CA ASP A 70 21.64 46.29 -15.00
C ASP A 70 20.14 46.43 -14.71
N ASN A 71 19.80 47.33 -13.80
CA ASN A 71 18.43 47.63 -13.38
C ASN A 71 17.62 48.33 -14.49
N ALA A 72 18.26 49.20 -15.29
CA ALA A 72 17.57 50.00 -16.30
C ALA A 72 17.29 49.21 -17.59
N THR A 73 18.22 48.35 -17.99
CA THR A 73 18.15 47.60 -19.25
C THR A 73 17.91 46.10 -19.05
N SER A 74 17.88 45.59 -17.82
CA SER A 74 17.85 44.14 -17.52
C SER A 74 18.97 43.35 -18.21
N LYS A 75 20.02 44.04 -18.69
CA LYS A 75 21.13 43.44 -19.43
C LYS A 75 22.05 42.72 -18.45
N ILE A 76 22.28 41.45 -18.73
CA ILE A 76 23.18 40.61 -17.93
C ILE A 76 24.57 40.73 -18.53
N THR A 77 25.48 41.32 -17.77
CA THR A 77 26.90 41.45 -18.15
C THR A 77 27.75 40.66 -17.18
N LEU A 78 28.61 39.79 -17.71
CA LEU A 78 29.62 39.13 -16.89
C LEU A 78 30.90 39.95 -16.89
N ILE A 79 31.37 40.28 -15.70
CA ILE A 79 32.65 40.96 -15.51
C ILE A 79 33.73 39.95 -15.92
N ASN A 80 34.64 40.37 -16.82
CA ASN A 80 35.80 39.61 -17.35
C ASN A 80 35.60 38.63 -18.53
N TYR A 81 34.43 38.57 -19.18
CA TYR A 81 34.24 37.79 -20.42
C TYR A 81 33.95 38.69 -21.63
N SER A 82 34.77 38.59 -22.68
CA SER A 82 34.52 39.25 -23.97
C SER A 82 33.48 38.44 -24.77
N ASN A 83 32.28 38.98 -24.95
CA ASN A 83 31.15 38.40 -25.72
C ASN A 83 30.78 36.93 -25.42
N PRO A 84 30.33 36.60 -24.20
CA PRO A 84 29.75 35.28 -23.93
C PRO A 84 28.34 35.13 -24.52
N ASN A 85 28.00 33.92 -25.00
CA ASN A 85 26.63 33.55 -25.34
C ASN A 85 25.82 33.37 -24.03
N VAL A 86 25.09 34.41 -23.63
CA VAL A 86 24.25 34.40 -22.42
C VAL A 86 22.83 34.00 -22.77
N VAL A 87 22.29 33.01 -22.05
CA VAL A 87 20.89 32.61 -22.11
C VAL A 87 20.24 32.88 -20.76
N ARG A 88 19.16 33.66 -20.77
CA ARG A 88 18.40 34.00 -19.56
C ARG A 88 17.24 33.02 -19.40
N ILE A 89 17.18 32.31 -18.27
CA ILE A 89 16.07 31.43 -17.92
C ILE A 89 15.32 32.05 -16.75
N VAL A 90 14.14 32.59 -17.00
CA VAL A 90 13.26 33.12 -15.95
C VAL A 90 12.43 31.97 -15.39
N TYR A 91 12.49 31.72 -14.09
CA TYR A 91 11.75 30.63 -13.46
C TYR A 91 10.78 31.16 -12.40
N ASP A 92 9.68 30.46 -12.17
CA ASP A 92 8.71 30.83 -11.14
C ASP A 92 9.22 30.50 -9.73
N PHE A 93 9.64 31.52 -8.98
CA PHE A 93 10.28 31.33 -7.68
C PHE A 93 9.38 30.59 -6.69
N LYS A 94 8.08 30.93 -6.64
CA LYS A 94 7.14 30.30 -5.71
C LYS A 94 6.87 28.85 -6.10
N ALA A 95 6.63 28.59 -7.38
CA ALA A 95 6.33 27.23 -7.83
C ALA A 95 7.53 26.29 -7.70
N PHE A 96 8.76 26.74 -7.99
CA PHE A 96 9.97 25.94 -7.82
C PHE A 96 10.40 25.77 -6.35
N ARG A 97 10.02 26.70 -5.47
CA ARG A 97 10.19 26.56 -4.02
C ARG A 97 9.27 25.51 -3.41
N ASP A 98 8.03 25.46 -3.89
CA ASP A 98 6.97 24.65 -3.28
C ASP A 98 6.77 23.28 -3.99
N CYS A 99 7.23 23.11 -5.23
CA CYS A 99 7.26 21.81 -5.94
C CYS A 99 8.03 20.75 -5.13
N ASP A 100 7.65 19.47 -5.21
CA ASP A 100 8.26 18.38 -4.41
C ASP A 100 9.07 17.37 -5.22
N GLU A 101 8.56 16.87 -6.33
CA GLU A 101 9.27 15.93 -7.20
C GLU A 101 9.35 16.46 -8.64
N LEU A 102 10.58 16.75 -9.08
CA LEU A 102 10.89 17.04 -10.49
C LEU A 102 11.39 15.76 -11.15
N ASN A 103 10.68 15.27 -12.16
CA ASN A 103 11.08 14.08 -12.89
C ASN A 103 12.29 14.42 -13.79
N PRO A 104 13.49 13.86 -13.57
CA PRO A 104 14.70 14.24 -14.29
C PRO A 104 14.84 13.53 -15.64
N GLU A 105 13.78 12.93 -16.18
CA GLU A 105 13.80 12.10 -17.41
C GLU A 105 14.33 12.85 -18.65
N VAL A 106 14.53 14.17 -18.59
CA VAL A 106 15.12 14.95 -19.68
C VAL A 106 16.42 15.62 -19.22
N GLN A 107 17.43 15.68 -20.11
CA GLN A 107 18.78 16.20 -19.82
C GLN A 107 18.81 17.59 -19.12
N TYR A 108 17.87 18.49 -19.43
CA TYR A 108 17.77 19.79 -18.76
C TYR A 108 17.17 19.74 -17.34
N GLY A 109 16.52 18.63 -16.96
CA GLY A 109 15.94 18.42 -15.63
C GLY A 109 16.96 18.42 -14.50
N VAL A 110 18.24 18.14 -14.79
CA VAL A 110 19.33 18.17 -13.79
C VAL A 110 19.55 19.57 -13.24
N HIS A 111 19.60 20.59 -14.12
CA HIS A 111 19.79 22.00 -13.71
C HIS A 111 18.62 22.51 -12.87
N PHE A 112 17.39 22.18 -13.24
CA PHE A 112 16.19 22.58 -12.48
C PHE A 112 16.02 21.80 -11.16
N LYS A 113 16.40 20.53 -11.12
CA LYS A 113 16.47 19.74 -9.88
C LYS A 113 17.52 20.32 -8.92
N PHE A 114 18.68 20.71 -9.43
CA PHE A 114 19.71 21.39 -8.65
C PHE A 114 19.23 22.75 -8.13
N LEU A 115 18.59 23.56 -8.98
CA LEU A 115 17.98 24.84 -8.61
C LEU A 115 16.96 24.66 -7.47
N SER A 116 15.96 23.79 -7.66
CA SER A 116 14.92 23.52 -6.65
C SER A 116 15.51 23.04 -5.31
N CYS A 117 16.53 22.18 -5.33
CA CYS A 117 17.21 21.71 -4.13
C CYS A 117 17.87 22.85 -3.35
N ASN A 118 18.56 23.77 -4.03
CA ASN A 118 19.23 24.91 -3.38
C ASN A 118 18.25 25.97 -2.87
N VAL A 119 17.15 26.23 -3.60
CA VAL A 119 16.06 27.10 -3.12
C VAL A 119 15.43 26.52 -1.85
N ARG A 120 15.26 25.19 -1.76
CA ARG A 120 14.73 24.51 -0.55
C ARG A 120 15.70 24.47 0.63
N LYS A 121 17.00 24.21 0.40
CA LYS A 121 18.01 24.08 1.47
C LYS A 121 18.03 25.29 2.41
N ARG A 122 17.86 26.50 1.88
CA ARG A 122 17.94 27.72 2.70
C ARG A 122 16.75 27.94 3.62
N ARG A 123 15.55 27.49 3.23
CA ARG A 123 14.37 27.47 4.14
C ARG A 123 14.67 26.67 5.41
N ARG A 124 15.35 25.52 5.27
CA ARG A 124 15.73 24.67 6.41
C ARG A 124 16.66 25.39 7.39
N VAL A 125 17.60 26.18 6.88
CA VAL A 125 18.55 26.95 7.70
C VAL A 125 17.86 28.09 8.44
N SER A 126 16.88 28.75 7.81
CA SER A 126 16.09 29.81 8.47
C SER A 126 15.21 29.25 9.60
N ASP A 127 14.61 28.07 9.40
CA ASP A 127 13.77 27.40 10.41
C ASP A 127 14.62 26.77 11.55
N GLU A 128 15.90 26.45 11.32
CA GLU A 128 16.80 25.86 12.33
C GLU A 128 17.31 26.85 13.38
N ASN A 129 17.36 28.14 13.08
CA ASN A 129 17.71 29.18 14.05
C ASN A 129 16.57 29.51 15.03
N GLY A 130 15.37 28.96 14.80
CA GLY A 130 14.26 29.02 15.77
C GLY A 130 14.32 27.84 16.74
N ARG A 131 14.30 28.13 18.06
CA ARG A 131 14.10 27.18 19.18
C ARG A 131 13.60 25.80 18.72
N LYS A 132 14.41 24.73 18.86
CA LYS A 132 13.95 23.34 18.67
C LYS A 132 12.66 23.14 19.47
N SER A 133 11.53 23.23 18.80
CA SER A 133 10.23 23.36 19.45
C SER A 133 9.93 22.08 20.23
N LEU A 134 9.21 22.20 21.35
CA LEU A 134 8.77 21.04 22.15
C LEU A 134 8.10 19.97 21.28
N ALA A 135 7.42 20.37 20.20
CA ALA A 135 6.80 19.46 19.24
C ALA A 135 7.81 18.53 18.54
N PHE A 136 9.02 19.01 18.21
CA PHE A 136 10.06 18.16 17.61
C PHE A 136 10.57 17.09 18.57
N ARG A 137 10.71 17.44 19.87
CA ARG A 137 11.08 16.46 20.92
C ARG A 137 9.96 15.43 21.14
N LEU A 138 8.71 15.87 21.15
CA LEU A 138 7.54 14.99 21.25
C LEU A 138 7.46 14.03 20.06
N LEU A 139 7.64 14.50 18.83
CA LEU A 139 7.66 13.64 17.64
C LEU A 139 8.77 12.58 17.70
N LEU A 140 9.96 12.95 18.19
CA LEU A 140 11.07 12.00 18.36
C LEU A 140 10.73 10.93 19.40
N PHE A 141 10.12 11.33 20.53
CA PHE A 141 9.65 10.39 21.55
C PHE A 141 8.58 9.44 21.00
N PHE A 142 7.57 9.96 20.29
CA PHE A 142 6.54 9.13 19.66
C PHE A 142 7.11 8.15 18.64
N ASN A 143 8.15 8.54 17.89
CA ASN A 143 8.80 7.64 16.95
C ASN A 143 9.45 6.44 17.66
N VAL A 144 10.18 6.68 18.75
CA VAL A 144 10.79 5.61 19.57
C VAL A 144 9.72 4.71 20.19
N LEU A 145 8.62 5.29 20.67
CA LEU A 145 7.49 4.53 21.21
C LEU A 145 6.87 3.60 20.16
N LEU A 146 6.59 4.11 18.96
CA LEU A 146 6.05 3.33 17.86
C LEU A 146 7.01 2.21 17.44
N GLU A 147 8.31 2.48 17.40
CA GLU A 147 9.33 1.47 17.10
C GLU A 147 9.35 0.33 18.14
N GLY A 148 9.25 0.66 19.42
CA GLY A 148 9.09 -0.33 20.49
C GLY A 148 7.84 -1.20 20.29
N LEU A 149 6.69 -0.58 20.02
CA LEU A 149 5.42 -1.29 19.80
C LEU A 149 5.51 -2.22 18.58
N VAL A 150 5.98 -1.73 17.42
CA VAL A 150 6.13 -2.54 16.20
C VAL A 150 7.04 -3.74 16.45
N THR A 151 8.13 -3.56 17.21
CA THR A 151 9.05 -4.66 17.57
C THR A 151 8.37 -5.73 18.43
N VAL A 152 7.54 -5.32 19.40
CA VAL A 152 6.76 -6.24 20.24
C VAL A 152 5.74 -7.02 19.41
N PHE A 153 5.01 -6.35 18.51
CA PHE A 153 4.04 -7.00 17.61
C PHE A 153 4.74 -7.97 16.65
N ASN A 154 5.92 -7.63 16.13
CA ASN A 154 6.68 -8.52 15.25
C ASN A 154 7.18 -9.78 15.97
N LYS A 155 7.60 -9.65 17.24
CA LYS A 155 8.02 -10.80 18.06
C LYS A 155 6.86 -11.72 18.43
N THR A 156 5.66 -11.15 18.62
CA THR A 156 4.44 -11.88 19.01
C THR A 156 3.57 -12.32 17.83
N LYS A 157 3.99 -12.03 16.60
CA LYS A 157 3.34 -12.43 15.34
C LYS A 157 2.82 -13.88 15.27
N PRO A 158 3.53 -14.93 15.72
CA PRO A 158 3.01 -16.30 15.61
C PRO A 158 1.71 -16.54 16.40
N LEU A 159 1.45 -15.74 17.45
CA LEU A 159 0.24 -15.87 18.27
C LEU A 159 -0.98 -15.21 17.61
N TRP A 160 -0.78 -14.09 16.92
CA TRP A 160 -1.88 -13.21 16.45
C TRP A 160 -1.97 -13.08 14.94
N GLY A 161 -1.07 -13.74 14.19
CA GLY A 161 -0.98 -13.62 12.73
C GLY A 161 -2.21 -14.10 11.95
N TYR A 162 -3.18 -14.73 12.63
CA TYR A 162 -4.44 -15.17 12.04
C TYR A 162 -5.54 -14.10 12.07
N SER A 163 -5.42 -13.09 12.94
CA SER A 163 -6.44 -12.03 13.07
C SER A 163 -6.17 -10.88 12.10
N ALA A 164 -7.16 -10.59 11.25
CA ALA A 164 -7.17 -9.46 10.34
C ALA A 164 -7.15 -8.12 11.10
N THR A 165 -7.82 -8.01 12.24
CA THR A 165 -7.84 -6.77 13.04
C THR A 165 -6.47 -6.44 13.63
N VAL A 166 -5.80 -7.44 14.21
CA VAL A 166 -4.48 -7.25 14.84
C VAL A 166 -3.40 -6.98 13.78
N THR A 167 -3.42 -7.71 12.66
CA THR A 167 -2.50 -7.47 11.54
C THR A 167 -2.69 -6.07 10.97
N HIS A 168 -3.93 -5.63 10.76
CA HIS A 168 -4.24 -4.26 10.34
C HIS A 168 -3.79 -3.21 11.36
N PHE A 169 -3.94 -3.47 12.65
CA PHE A 169 -3.44 -2.57 13.70
C PHE A 169 -1.92 -2.37 13.60
N ARG A 170 -1.17 -3.47 13.43
CA ARG A 170 0.28 -3.42 13.23
C ARG A 170 0.66 -2.68 11.93
N ASP A 171 -0.03 -2.93 10.82
CA ASP A 171 0.25 -2.24 9.55
C ASP A 171 -0.04 -0.72 9.66
N ASN A 172 -1.02 -0.33 10.48
CA ASN A 172 -1.27 1.07 10.80
C ASN A 172 -0.17 1.70 11.68
N LEU A 173 0.38 0.96 12.67
CA LEU A 173 1.52 1.44 13.43
C LEU A 173 2.74 1.70 12.54
N GLU A 174 3.00 0.82 11.55
CA GLU A 174 4.07 1.03 10.56
C GLU A 174 3.80 2.26 9.68
N SER A 175 2.54 2.46 9.26
CA SER A 175 2.12 3.64 8.51
C SER A 175 2.33 4.94 9.30
N TYR A 176 2.00 4.94 10.60
CA TYR A 176 2.24 6.10 11.48
C TYR A 176 3.72 6.34 11.73
N LYS A 177 4.53 5.28 11.90
CA LYS A 177 6.00 5.38 12.01
C LYS A 177 6.59 6.05 10.77
N TRP A 178 6.26 5.55 9.58
CA TRP A 178 6.71 6.14 8.32
C TRP A 178 6.30 7.61 8.18
N PHE A 179 5.06 7.96 8.57
CA PHE A 179 4.58 9.34 8.53
C PHE A 179 5.40 10.26 9.46
N ILE A 180 5.69 9.84 10.69
CA ILE A 180 6.51 10.62 11.63
C ILE A 180 7.94 10.76 11.12
N GLU A 181 8.54 9.70 10.58
CA GLU A 181 9.86 9.77 9.96
C GLU A 181 9.92 10.76 8.79
N GLN A 182 8.89 10.78 7.94
CA GLN A 182 8.79 11.74 6.84
C GLN A 182 8.66 13.18 7.35
N LEU A 183 7.84 13.41 8.38
CA LEU A 183 7.72 14.72 9.02
C LEU A 183 9.02 15.18 9.67
N LEU A 184 9.76 14.28 10.34
CA LEU A 184 11.05 14.58 10.96
C LEU A 184 12.12 14.92 9.92
N LYS A 185 12.12 14.23 8.76
CA LYS A 185 13.08 14.45 7.66
C LYS A 185 12.81 15.74 6.89
N GLU A 186 11.56 15.98 6.50
CA GLU A 186 11.21 17.08 5.61
C GLU A 186 10.78 18.37 6.33
N LYS A 187 10.36 18.30 7.60
CA LYS A 187 9.74 19.40 8.38
C LYS A 187 8.55 20.06 7.68
N ARG A 188 7.93 19.39 6.71
CA ARG A 188 6.75 19.82 5.93
C ARG A 188 5.91 18.62 5.50
N LEU A 189 4.66 18.88 5.13
CA LEU A 189 3.77 17.88 4.54
C LEU A 189 4.08 17.73 3.05
N THR A 190 4.61 16.58 2.65
CA THR A 190 4.76 16.22 1.25
C THR A 190 3.42 15.70 0.70
N PRO A 191 3.17 15.73 -0.62
CA PRO A 191 2.01 15.11 -1.25
C PRO A 191 1.78 13.66 -0.81
N LYS A 192 2.85 12.88 -0.62
CA LYS A 192 2.78 11.49 -0.15
C LYS A 192 2.27 11.40 1.29
N SER A 193 2.84 12.16 2.22
CA SER A 193 2.43 12.14 3.63
C SER A 193 1.06 12.78 3.85
N GLY A 194 0.75 13.85 3.10
CA GLY A 194 -0.58 14.45 3.06
C GLY A 194 -1.64 13.46 2.55
N ASN A 195 -1.35 12.69 1.50
CA ASN A 195 -2.29 11.70 0.99
C ASN A 195 -2.62 10.62 2.01
N LEU A 196 -1.61 10.10 2.71
CA LEU A 196 -1.81 9.16 3.80
C LEU A 196 -2.67 9.77 4.92
N LEU A 197 -2.39 11.00 5.34
CA LEU A 197 -3.13 11.68 6.41
C LEU A 197 -4.62 11.88 6.04
N PHE A 198 -4.90 12.43 4.85
CA PHE A 198 -6.28 12.65 4.41
C PHE A 198 -7.04 11.35 4.19
N SER A 199 -6.39 10.31 3.68
CA SER A 199 -6.95 8.95 3.59
C SER A 199 -7.37 8.42 4.97
N LYS A 200 -6.50 8.56 5.99
CA LYS A 200 -6.81 8.17 7.37
C LYS A 200 -7.93 9.00 8.01
N ILE A 201 -7.97 10.31 7.76
CA ILE A 201 -9.06 11.16 8.26
C ILE A 201 -10.39 10.75 7.62
N PHE A 202 -10.40 10.52 6.31
CA PHE A 202 -11.60 10.06 5.60
C PHE A 202 -12.08 8.70 6.12
N ASP A 203 -11.15 7.77 6.32
CA ASP A 203 -11.42 6.45 6.91
C ASP A 203 -12.01 6.56 8.32
N LEU A 204 -11.49 7.46 9.15
CA LEU A 204 -12.01 7.75 10.50
C LEU A 204 -13.44 8.30 10.44
N VAL A 205 -13.68 9.33 9.60
CA VAL A 205 -15.00 9.96 9.46
C VAL A 205 -16.03 8.95 8.97
N LEU A 206 -15.70 8.18 7.93
CA LEU A 206 -16.57 7.14 7.40
C LEU A 206 -16.85 6.06 8.46
N GLY A 207 -15.83 5.67 9.23
CA GLY A 207 -15.97 4.72 10.33
C GLY A 207 -16.91 5.22 11.42
N VAL A 208 -16.77 6.47 11.87
CA VAL A 208 -17.66 7.05 12.90
C VAL A 208 -19.09 7.17 12.41
N LEU A 209 -19.31 7.56 11.16
CA LEU A 209 -20.66 7.63 10.57
C LEU A 209 -21.33 6.25 10.54
N LEU A 210 -20.59 5.23 10.11
CA LEU A 210 -21.11 3.87 10.00
C LEU A 210 -21.32 3.23 11.38
N LEU A 211 -20.43 3.52 12.33
CA LEU A 211 -20.58 3.14 13.74
C LEU A 211 -21.86 3.73 14.34
N ARG A 212 -22.11 5.02 14.10
CA ARG A 212 -23.33 5.68 14.59
C ARG A 212 -24.58 5.00 14.01
N PHE A 213 -24.57 4.70 12.71
CA PHE A 213 -25.63 3.95 12.06
C PHE A 213 -25.85 2.57 12.71
N PHE A 214 -24.77 1.85 13.06
CA PHE A 214 -24.87 0.56 13.75
C PHE A 214 -25.46 0.65 15.15
N LEU A 215 -25.14 1.70 15.91
CA LEU A 215 -25.68 1.92 17.24
C LEU A 215 -27.15 2.39 17.21
N GLU A 216 -27.53 3.19 16.22
CA GLU A 216 -28.92 3.67 16.06
C GLU A 216 -29.87 2.55 15.60
N HIS A 217 -29.36 1.55 14.87
CA HIS A 217 -30.16 0.45 14.30
C HIS A 217 -29.77 -0.95 14.82
N GLU A 218 -29.32 -1.04 16.08
CA GLU A 218 -28.85 -2.28 16.70
C GLU A 218 -29.87 -3.43 16.53
N ASP A 219 -31.13 -3.22 16.90
CA ASP A 219 -32.19 -4.25 16.81
C ASP A 219 -32.45 -4.74 15.38
N PHE A 220 -32.30 -3.88 14.39
CA PHE A 220 -32.44 -4.27 12.98
C PHE A 220 -31.28 -5.16 12.54
N ILE A 221 -30.05 -4.78 12.92
CA ILE A 221 -28.83 -5.51 12.55
C ILE A 221 -28.79 -6.87 13.24
N VAL A 222 -29.12 -6.95 14.53
CA VAL A 222 -29.17 -8.21 15.27
C VAL A 222 -30.17 -9.17 14.62
N ARG A 223 -31.39 -8.71 14.30
CA ARG A 223 -32.39 -9.52 13.59
C ARG A 223 -31.95 -9.94 12.20
N PHE A 224 -31.27 -9.06 11.47
CA PHE A 224 -30.71 -9.39 10.16
C PHE A 224 -29.65 -10.50 10.27
N ILE A 225 -28.73 -10.40 11.23
CA ILE A 225 -27.69 -11.41 11.49
C ILE A 225 -28.33 -12.75 11.89
N GLU A 226 -29.33 -12.73 12.77
CA GLU A 226 -30.08 -13.93 13.16
C GLU A 226 -30.77 -14.60 11.97
N ASN A 227 -31.42 -13.82 11.11
CA ASN A 227 -32.08 -14.34 9.92
C ASN A 227 -31.07 -14.95 8.93
N VAL A 228 -29.95 -14.26 8.69
CA VAL A 228 -28.86 -14.77 7.86
C VAL A 228 -28.29 -16.07 8.44
N ARG A 229 -28.09 -16.13 9.77
CA ARG A 229 -27.62 -17.33 10.47
C ARG A 229 -28.55 -18.52 10.26
N GLU A 230 -29.84 -18.38 10.56
CA GLU A 230 -30.80 -19.49 10.39
C GLU A 230 -30.92 -19.91 8.93
N ASN A 231 -30.94 -18.95 7.99
CA ASN A 231 -30.99 -19.25 6.56
C ASN A 231 -29.74 -20.03 6.09
N ILE A 232 -28.54 -19.65 6.52
CA ILE A 232 -27.30 -20.38 6.20
C ILE A 232 -27.37 -21.81 6.75
N ILE A 233 -27.79 -21.98 8.01
CA ILE A 233 -27.89 -23.30 8.63
C ILE A 233 -28.91 -24.18 7.89
N HIS A 234 -30.07 -23.62 7.52
CA HIS A 234 -31.11 -24.33 6.79
C HIS A 234 -30.63 -24.75 5.40
N ASN A 235 -30.08 -23.82 4.62
CA ASN A 235 -29.56 -24.12 3.28
C ASN A 235 -28.44 -25.17 3.32
N PHE A 236 -27.59 -25.13 4.35
CA PHE A 236 -26.53 -26.11 4.50
C PHE A 236 -27.08 -27.49 4.87
N ARG A 237 -28.14 -27.54 5.69
CA ARG A 237 -28.87 -28.76 6.00
C ARG A 237 -29.50 -29.36 4.74
N ASP A 238 -30.22 -28.57 3.96
CA ASP A 238 -30.87 -29.02 2.71
C ASP A 238 -29.87 -29.55 1.70
N LEU A 239 -28.71 -28.89 1.59
CA LEU A 239 -27.62 -29.37 0.74
C LEU A 239 -27.12 -30.75 1.16
N LEU A 240 -26.98 -31.01 2.47
CA LEU A 240 -26.62 -32.35 2.94
C LEU A 240 -27.72 -33.38 2.65
N ILE A 241 -29.01 -33.02 2.78
CA ILE A 241 -30.12 -33.91 2.40
C ILE A 241 -30.04 -34.25 0.90
N TYR A 242 -29.78 -33.24 0.07
CA TYR A 242 -29.59 -33.42 -1.38
C TYR A 242 -28.40 -34.34 -1.69
N LEU A 243 -27.27 -34.18 -1.00
CA LEU A 243 -26.10 -35.06 -1.15
C LEU A 243 -26.37 -36.50 -0.70
N MET A 244 -27.17 -36.70 0.35
CA MET A 244 -27.57 -38.03 0.84
C MET A 244 -28.53 -38.77 -0.11
N GLY A 245 -29.21 -38.05 -1.00
CA GLY A 245 -30.08 -38.62 -2.04
C GLY A 245 -29.28 -39.11 -3.26
N SER A 246 -29.57 -38.53 -4.43
CA SER A 246 -28.83 -38.77 -5.67
C SER A 246 -28.39 -37.44 -6.28
N PRO A 247 -27.27 -36.86 -5.81
CA PRO A 247 -26.81 -35.59 -6.33
C PRO A 247 -26.38 -35.73 -7.80
N ILE A 248 -26.88 -34.85 -8.67
CA ILE A 248 -26.52 -34.81 -10.11
C ILE A 248 -26.83 -36.16 -10.82
N GLY A 249 -27.76 -36.96 -10.28
CA GLY A 249 -28.07 -38.30 -10.80
C GLY A 249 -26.97 -39.35 -10.58
N LEU A 250 -25.93 -39.03 -9.79
CA LEU A 250 -24.91 -40.00 -9.40
C LEU A 250 -25.47 -40.95 -8.34
N LYS A 251 -25.33 -42.25 -8.58
CA LYS A 251 -25.67 -43.30 -7.62
C LYS A 251 -24.49 -43.52 -6.68
N LEU A 252 -24.48 -42.78 -5.57
CA LEU A 252 -23.48 -42.91 -4.52
C LEU A 252 -23.69 -44.20 -3.70
N ASN A 253 -22.65 -44.63 -2.98
CA ASN A 253 -22.79 -45.78 -2.09
C ASN A 253 -23.72 -45.42 -0.93
N TYR A 254 -24.89 -46.05 -0.84
CA TYR A 254 -25.94 -45.68 0.10
C TYR A 254 -25.51 -45.71 1.58
N ALA A 255 -24.88 -46.81 2.02
CA ALA A 255 -24.49 -46.98 3.42
C ALA A 255 -23.43 -45.94 3.83
N PHE A 256 -22.43 -45.73 2.98
CA PHE A 256 -21.35 -44.78 3.24
C PHE A 256 -21.82 -43.32 3.11
N ASN A 257 -22.66 -43.01 2.11
CA ASN A 257 -23.27 -41.69 1.94
C ASN A 257 -24.12 -41.31 3.17
N LYS A 258 -24.92 -42.25 3.68
CA LYS A 258 -25.72 -42.06 4.90
C LYS A 258 -24.83 -41.81 6.12
N SER A 259 -23.73 -42.55 6.27
CA SER A 259 -22.77 -42.36 7.36
C SER A 259 -22.12 -40.96 7.31
N LEU A 260 -21.60 -40.55 6.15
CA LEU A 260 -20.99 -39.22 5.97
C LEU A 260 -21.99 -38.09 6.17
N GLY A 261 -23.18 -38.19 5.60
CA GLY A 261 -24.21 -37.18 5.78
C GLY A 261 -24.63 -37.04 7.25
N THR A 262 -24.80 -38.15 7.97
CA THR A 262 -25.07 -38.13 9.42
C THR A 262 -23.94 -37.47 10.21
N PHE A 263 -22.69 -37.78 9.88
CA PHE A 263 -21.51 -37.17 10.50
C PHE A 263 -21.49 -35.65 10.30
N PHE A 264 -21.71 -35.17 9.08
CA PHE A 264 -21.74 -33.72 8.81
C PHE A 264 -22.96 -33.03 9.41
N PHE A 265 -24.13 -33.68 9.45
CA PHE A 265 -25.31 -33.16 10.16
C PHE A 265 -25.04 -32.94 11.65
N TYR A 266 -24.34 -33.86 12.29
CA TYR A 266 -23.94 -33.70 13.69
C TYR A 266 -23.06 -32.46 13.88
N HIS A 267 -22.10 -32.21 12.98
CA HIS A 267 -21.23 -31.03 13.04
C HIS A 267 -22.01 -29.71 12.88
N ILE A 268 -22.97 -29.66 11.94
CA ILE A 268 -23.84 -28.49 11.76
C ILE A 268 -24.70 -28.26 13.00
N SER A 269 -25.26 -29.33 13.56
CA SER A 269 -26.10 -29.26 14.76
C SER A 269 -25.31 -28.77 15.97
N LEU A 270 -24.08 -29.28 16.14
CA LEU A 270 -23.16 -28.83 17.18
C LEU A 270 -22.82 -27.34 17.01
N TRP A 271 -22.54 -26.91 15.78
CA TRP A 271 -22.28 -25.49 15.49
C TRP A 271 -23.48 -24.60 15.79
N ARG A 272 -24.70 -25.05 15.45
CA ARG A 272 -25.94 -24.33 15.80
C ARG A 272 -26.09 -24.17 17.31
N VAL A 273 -25.88 -25.23 18.08
CA VAL A 273 -25.92 -25.17 19.56
C VAL A 273 -24.87 -24.20 20.08
N PHE A 274 -23.64 -24.27 19.56
CA PHE A 274 -22.57 -23.33 19.91
C PHE A 274 -22.97 -21.87 19.64
N LEU A 275 -23.52 -21.56 18.47
CA LEU A 275 -23.94 -20.20 18.12
C LEU A 275 -25.07 -19.68 19.02
N ILE A 276 -26.04 -20.53 19.38
CA ILE A 276 -27.13 -20.16 20.31
C ILE A 276 -26.55 -19.86 21.69
N THR A 277 -25.62 -20.68 22.17
CA THR A 277 -24.95 -20.47 23.46
C THR A 277 -24.09 -19.21 23.47
N MET A 278 -23.46 -18.85 22.34
CA MET A 278 -22.61 -17.65 22.23
C MET A 278 -23.40 -16.35 22.03
N GLN A 279 -24.66 -16.42 21.59
CA GLN A 279 -25.51 -15.27 21.32
C GLN A 279 -25.66 -14.28 22.50
N PRO A 280 -25.94 -14.71 23.77
CA PRO A 280 -26.04 -13.78 24.89
C PRO A 280 -24.72 -13.03 25.13
N PHE A 281 -23.58 -13.71 25.03
CA PHE A 281 -22.26 -13.08 25.16
C PHE A 281 -22.01 -12.04 24.06
N LEU A 282 -22.38 -12.35 22.81
CA LEU A 282 -22.24 -11.38 21.71
C LEU A 282 -23.10 -10.13 21.95
N LYS A 283 -24.28 -10.27 22.54
CA LYS A 283 -25.16 -9.14 22.87
C LYS A 283 -24.62 -8.31 24.04
N GLU A 284 -24.20 -8.96 25.13
CA GLU A 284 -23.66 -8.26 26.30
C GLU A 284 -22.36 -7.51 25.98
N TYR A 285 -21.49 -8.12 25.17
CA TYR A 285 -20.20 -7.54 24.78
C TYR A 285 -20.22 -6.79 23.45
N PHE A 286 -21.39 -6.58 22.83
CA PHE A 286 -21.51 -5.92 21.52
C PHE A 286 -20.80 -4.57 21.50
N ARG A 287 -21.00 -3.75 22.55
CA ARG A 287 -20.36 -2.43 22.68
C ARG A 287 -18.83 -2.50 22.70
N PHE A 288 -18.26 -3.54 23.32
CA PHE A 288 -16.80 -3.74 23.35
C PHE A 288 -16.28 -4.26 22.01
N LEU A 289 -17.02 -5.15 21.35
CA LEU A 289 -16.68 -5.68 20.04
C LEU A 289 -16.61 -4.57 18.99
N VAL A 290 -17.49 -3.58 19.12
CA VAL A 290 -17.58 -2.43 18.24
C VAL A 290 -16.57 -1.32 18.60
N LEU A 291 -15.91 -1.36 19.77
CA LEU A 291 -14.98 -0.29 20.20
C LEU A 291 -13.85 0.00 19.18
N PRO A 292 -13.17 -1.00 18.58
CA PRO A 292 -12.14 -0.73 17.59
C PRO A 292 -12.68 -0.13 16.28
N ALA A 293 -14.00 -0.17 16.04
CA ALA A 293 -14.66 0.50 14.93
C ALA A 293 -14.48 2.03 14.97
N VAL A 294 -14.20 2.60 16.15
CA VAL A 294 -13.94 4.03 16.35
C VAL A 294 -12.68 4.48 15.60
N PHE A 295 -11.71 3.58 15.38
CA PHE A 295 -10.45 3.91 14.71
C PHE A 295 -10.57 4.03 13.17
N GLY A 296 -11.73 3.71 12.59
CA GLY A 296 -12.01 3.90 11.16
C GLY A 296 -12.75 2.74 10.50
N PHE A 297 -13.24 2.98 9.29
CA PHE A 297 -13.97 1.97 8.49
C PHE A 297 -13.06 0.78 8.11
N SER A 298 -11.78 1.01 7.91
CA SER A 298 -10.77 -0.03 7.67
C SER A 298 -10.68 -1.05 8.82
N TYR A 299 -10.84 -0.61 10.07
CA TYR A 299 -10.91 -1.50 11.24
C TYR A 299 -12.21 -2.28 11.30
N GLN A 300 -13.32 -1.68 10.86
CA GLN A 300 -14.62 -2.36 10.76
C GLN A 300 -14.60 -3.48 9.73
N ILE A 301 -13.96 -3.25 8.57
CA ILE A 301 -13.76 -4.30 7.56
C ILE A 301 -12.86 -5.42 8.10
N ALA A 302 -11.79 -5.08 8.83
CA ALA A 302 -10.92 -6.09 9.45
C ALA A 302 -11.65 -6.93 10.51
N MET A 303 -12.49 -6.29 11.33
CA MET A 303 -13.39 -6.93 12.30
C MET A 303 -14.37 -7.89 11.61
N LEU A 304 -15.00 -7.42 10.53
CA LEU A 304 -15.92 -8.24 9.75
C LEU A 304 -15.23 -9.48 9.16
N SER A 305 -13.98 -9.34 8.69
CA SER A 305 -13.19 -10.47 8.23
C SER A 305 -12.97 -11.50 9.35
N ASP A 306 -12.57 -11.06 10.55
CA ASP A 306 -12.38 -11.96 11.70
C ASP A 306 -13.70 -12.66 12.10
N LEU A 307 -14.82 -11.93 12.07
CA LEU A 307 -16.14 -12.48 12.36
C LEU A 307 -16.55 -13.53 11.33
N ILE A 308 -16.30 -13.30 10.04
CA ILE A 308 -16.55 -14.28 8.98
C ILE A 308 -15.68 -15.53 9.17
N SER A 309 -14.39 -15.37 9.50
CA SER A 309 -13.50 -16.51 9.75
C SER A 309 -13.97 -17.35 10.94
N ILE A 310 -14.43 -16.72 12.03
CA ILE A 310 -15.02 -17.42 13.18
C ILE A 310 -16.35 -18.08 12.80
N ALA A 311 -17.25 -17.36 12.13
CA ALA A 311 -18.57 -17.85 11.73
C ALA A 311 -18.48 -19.08 10.81
N THR A 312 -17.45 -19.14 9.98
CA THR A 312 -17.21 -20.21 9.00
C THR A 312 -16.21 -21.27 9.46
N PHE A 313 -15.76 -21.21 10.72
CA PHE A 313 -14.81 -22.16 11.28
C PHE A 313 -15.26 -23.63 11.13
N HIS A 314 -16.54 -23.90 11.39
CA HIS A 314 -17.13 -25.23 11.21
C HIS A 314 -17.01 -25.76 9.77
N VAL A 315 -17.14 -24.89 8.76
CA VAL A 315 -16.97 -25.24 7.34
C VAL A 315 -15.52 -25.62 7.07
N TYR A 316 -14.55 -24.89 7.65
CA TYR A 316 -13.14 -25.24 7.54
C TYR A 316 -12.84 -26.61 8.16
N CYS A 317 -13.36 -26.91 9.35
CA CYS A 317 -13.21 -28.23 9.98
C CYS A 317 -13.76 -29.35 9.09
N ILE A 318 -14.98 -29.18 8.58
CA ILE A 318 -15.62 -30.13 7.67
C ILE A 318 -14.79 -30.34 6.39
N TYR A 319 -14.30 -29.25 5.79
CA TYR A 319 -13.39 -29.31 4.65
C TYR A 319 -12.13 -30.12 4.96
N VAL A 320 -11.49 -29.89 6.12
CA VAL A 320 -10.29 -30.64 6.54
C VAL A 320 -10.61 -32.12 6.69
N TYR A 321 -11.75 -32.48 7.30
CA TYR A 321 -12.15 -33.88 7.40
C TYR A 321 -12.36 -34.54 6.03
N ALA A 322 -13.04 -33.84 5.11
CA ALA A 322 -13.25 -34.33 3.74
C ALA A 322 -11.92 -34.47 2.97
N ALA A 323 -11.02 -33.49 3.11
CA ALA A 323 -9.69 -33.48 2.49
C ALA A 323 -8.82 -34.65 3.00
N ARG A 324 -8.83 -34.91 4.31
CA ARG A 324 -8.13 -36.05 4.90
C ARG A 324 -8.70 -37.38 4.43
N LEU A 325 -10.02 -37.48 4.35
CA LEU A 325 -10.70 -38.70 3.93
C LEU A 325 -10.39 -39.06 2.47
N ILE A 326 -10.46 -38.08 1.54
CA ILE A 326 -10.11 -38.32 0.14
C ILE A 326 -8.61 -38.62 -0.01
N TYR A 327 -7.75 -37.94 0.76
CA TYR A 327 -6.31 -38.23 0.78
C TYR A 327 -6.03 -39.68 1.22
N PHE A 328 -6.65 -40.13 2.32
CA PHE A 328 -6.54 -41.50 2.80
C PHE A 328 -7.00 -42.51 1.74
N GLN A 329 -8.15 -42.27 1.09
CA GLN A 329 -8.66 -43.16 0.05
C GLN A 329 -7.73 -43.21 -1.18
N LEU A 330 -7.23 -42.08 -1.65
CA LEU A 330 -6.29 -42.04 -2.78
C LEU A 330 -4.97 -42.72 -2.45
N LYS A 331 -4.41 -42.51 -1.25
CA LYS A 331 -3.19 -43.21 -0.82
C LYS A 331 -3.42 -44.71 -0.64
N GLY A 332 -4.59 -45.11 -0.14
CA GLY A 332 -5.01 -46.51 -0.05
C GLY A 332 -5.11 -47.16 -1.43
N LEU A 333 -5.79 -46.51 -2.37
CA LEU A 333 -5.90 -46.96 -3.77
C LEU A 333 -4.53 -47.06 -4.44
N LEU A 334 -3.65 -46.06 -4.27
CA LEU A 334 -2.29 -46.10 -4.80
C LEU A 334 -1.45 -47.23 -4.21
N SER A 335 -1.63 -47.55 -2.93
CA SER A 335 -0.96 -48.66 -2.26
C SER A 335 -1.42 -50.00 -2.82
N LEU A 336 -2.74 -50.19 -2.93
CA LEU A 336 -3.34 -51.43 -3.44
C LEU A 336 -3.12 -51.61 -4.95
N TRP A 337 -3.06 -50.51 -5.71
CA TRP A 337 -2.67 -50.53 -7.12
C TRP A 337 -1.26 -51.12 -7.31
N ARG A 338 -0.31 -50.76 -6.44
CA ARG A 338 1.03 -51.34 -6.48
C ARG A 338 1.01 -52.83 -6.15
N LEU A 339 0.17 -53.24 -5.20
CA LEU A 339 -0.02 -54.64 -4.83
C LEU A 339 -0.45 -55.48 -6.06
N PHE A 340 -1.38 -54.99 -6.89
CA PHE A 340 -1.77 -55.68 -8.13
C PHE A 340 -0.65 -55.84 -9.15
N ILE A 341 0.22 -54.84 -9.26
CA ILE A 341 1.34 -54.85 -10.21
C ILE A 341 2.51 -55.68 -9.65
N GLY A 342 2.40 -56.22 -8.42
CA GLY A 342 3.49 -56.95 -7.78
C GLY A 342 4.62 -56.03 -7.33
N ARG A 343 4.29 -54.82 -6.88
CA ARG A 343 5.24 -53.78 -6.45
C ARG A 343 4.98 -53.36 -5.00
N LYS A 344 6.05 -53.09 -4.25
CA LYS A 344 6.01 -52.65 -2.84
C LYS A 344 6.90 -51.43 -2.64
N TYR A 345 6.43 -50.43 -1.88
CA TYR A 345 7.27 -49.31 -1.49
C TYR A 345 8.22 -49.74 -0.36
N ASN A 346 9.51 -49.51 -0.55
CA ASN A 346 10.56 -49.81 0.40
C ASN A 346 10.99 -48.52 1.12
N PRO A 347 10.62 -48.32 2.40
CA PRO A 347 10.96 -47.11 3.13
C PRO A 347 12.47 -46.97 3.37
N LEU A 348 13.22 -48.07 3.47
CA LEU A 348 14.67 -48.06 3.71
C LEU A 348 15.46 -47.54 2.51
N ARG A 349 14.94 -47.76 1.29
CA ARG A 349 15.56 -47.32 0.03
C ARG A 349 14.78 -46.22 -0.68
N THR A 350 13.69 -45.75 -0.07
CA THR A 350 12.78 -44.70 -0.60
C THR A 350 12.34 -44.93 -2.05
N ARG A 351 12.20 -46.20 -2.46
CA ARG A 351 11.86 -46.57 -3.85
C ARG A 351 10.82 -47.68 -3.91
N VAL A 352 10.23 -47.91 -5.07
CA VAL A 352 9.28 -48.99 -5.32
C VAL A 352 10.02 -50.18 -5.91
N ASP A 353 10.03 -51.31 -5.20
CA ASP A 353 10.68 -52.56 -5.60
C ASP A 353 9.63 -53.59 -6.05
N SER A 354 10.01 -54.54 -6.90
CA SER A 354 9.18 -55.72 -7.21
C SER A 354 9.06 -56.61 -5.97
N TYR A 355 7.87 -57.17 -5.73
CA TYR A 355 7.60 -58.06 -4.60
C TYR A 355 6.61 -59.15 -5.00
N GLN A 356 6.91 -60.40 -4.65
CA GLN A 356 6.04 -61.53 -4.90
C GLN A 356 5.01 -61.66 -3.78
N TYR A 357 3.76 -61.32 -4.08
CA TYR A 357 2.63 -61.48 -3.16
C TYR A 357 2.06 -62.89 -3.25
N SER A 358 1.57 -63.43 -2.14
CA SER A 358 0.83 -64.70 -2.15
C SER A 358 -0.56 -64.52 -2.77
N GLN A 359 -1.17 -65.61 -3.24
CA GLN A 359 -2.51 -65.58 -3.83
C GLN A 359 -3.57 -64.98 -2.88
N HIS A 360 -3.50 -65.31 -1.59
CA HIS A 360 -4.39 -64.75 -0.58
C HIS A 360 -4.21 -63.24 -0.39
N GLN A 361 -2.96 -62.74 -0.41
CA GLN A 361 -2.68 -61.31 -0.32
C GLN A 361 -3.21 -60.55 -1.53
N LEU A 362 -3.05 -61.12 -2.73
CA LEU A 362 -3.59 -60.54 -3.96
C LEU A 362 -5.11 -60.47 -3.90
N PHE A 363 -5.77 -61.55 -3.45
CA PHE A 363 -7.23 -61.60 -3.31
C PHE A 363 -7.77 -60.53 -2.34
N ILE A 364 -7.19 -60.42 -1.14
CA ILE A 364 -7.59 -59.40 -0.15
C ILE A 364 -7.31 -57.99 -0.71
N GLY A 365 -6.19 -57.80 -1.40
CA GLY A 365 -5.88 -56.54 -2.07
C GLY A 365 -6.91 -56.16 -3.13
N THR A 366 -7.40 -57.14 -3.90
CA THR A 366 -8.46 -56.94 -4.90
C THR A 366 -9.77 -56.51 -4.27
N LEU A 367 -10.20 -57.19 -3.21
CA LEU A 367 -11.41 -56.81 -2.47
C LEU A 367 -11.28 -55.41 -1.86
N GLY A 368 -10.16 -55.12 -1.20
CA GLY A 368 -9.93 -53.80 -0.62
C GLY A 368 -9.93 -52.68 -1.67
N PHE A 369 -9.31 -52.92 -2.82
CA PHE A 369 -9.23 -51.92 -3.88
C PHE A 369 -10.59 -51.66 -4.50
N THR A 370 -11.36 -52.71 -4.83
CA THR A 370 -12.69 -52.58 -5.40
C THR A 370 -13.64 -51.84 -4.46
N VAL A 371 -13.59 -52.13 -3.15
CA VAL A 371 -14.34 -51.39 -2.13
C VAL A 371 -13.93 -49.91 -2.11
N LEU A 372 -12.64 -49.59 -1.99
CA LEU A 372 -12.19 -48.20 -1.97
C LEU A 372 -12.54 -47.45 -3.26
N LEU A 373 -12.43 -48.12 -4.41
CA LEU A 373 -12.73 -47.54 -5.72
C LEU A 373 -14.23 -47.19 -5.83
N PHE A 374 -15.12 -48.06 -5.35
CA PHE A 374 -16.56 -47.79 -5.35
C PHE A 374 -17.01 -46.79 -4.28
N LEU A 375 -16.23 -46.58 -3.23
CA LEU A 375 -16.47 -45.52 -2.24
C LEU A 375 -15.96 -44.15 -2.68
N LEU A 376 -14.96 -44.12 -3.57
CA LEU A 376 -14.29 -42.89 -4.02
C LEU A 376 -15.25 -41.83 -4.62
N PRO A 377 -16.24 -42.15 -5.46
CA PRO A 377 -17.17 -41.15 -5.98
C PRO A 377 -17.95 -40.43 -4.87
N THR A 378 -18.25 -41.14 -3.78
CA THR A 378 -18.98 -40.57 -2.63
C THR A 378 -18.11 -39.57 -1.89
N THR A 379 -16.87 -39.91 -1.54
CA THR A 379 -15.96 -38.96 -0.87
C THR A 379 -15.58 -37.79 -1.76
N ALA A 380 -15.37 -38.03 -3.05
CA ALA A 380 -15.05 -36.99 -4.02
C ALA A 380 -16.16 -35.95 -4.11
N MET A 381 -17.44 -36.37 -4.09
CA MET A 381 -18.57 -35.45 -4.11
C MET A 381 -18.62 -34.54 -2.87
N TYR A 382 -18.50 -35.11 -1.67
CA TYR A 382 -18.47 -34.31 -0.43
C TYR A 382 -17.25 -33.37 -0.40
N TYR A 383 -16.07 -33.86 -0.78
CA TYR A 383 -14.87 -33.03 -0.87
C TYR A 383 -15.07 -31.86 -1.83
N ALA A 384 -15.61 -32.10 -3.03
CA ALA A 384 -15.86 -31.06 -4.02
C ALA A 384 -16.76 -29.95 -3.46
N VAL A 385 -17.87 -30.31 -2.80
CA VAL A 385 -18.80 -29.33 -2.20
C VAL A 385 -18.13 -28.48 -1.12
N PHE A 386 -17.40 -29.11 -0.18
CA PHE A 386 -16.78 -28.35 0.91
C PHE A 386 -15.55 -27.54 0.46
N VAL A 387 -14.84 -28.00 -0.57
CA VAL A 387 -13.81 -27.18 -1.24
C VAL A 387 -14.45 -25.95 -1.87
N THR A 388 -15.59 -26.08 -2.55
CA THR A 388 -16.31 -24.93 -3.13
C THR A 388 -16.68 -23.92 -2.05
N PHE A 389 -17.22 -24.34 -0.92
CA PHE A 389 -17.48 -23.43 0.20
C PHE A 389 -16.21 -22.75 0.71
N ARG A 390 -15.13 -23.51 0.89
CA ARG A 390 -13.84 -22.96 1.33
C ARG A 390 -13.32 -21.91 0.35
N LEU A 391 -13.44 -22.15 -0.95
CA LEU A 391 -13.04 -21.20 -1.99
C LEU A 391 -13.86 -19.92 -1.93
N VAL A 392 -15.19 -20.01 -1.78
CA VAL A 392 -16.07 -18.84 -1.64
C VAL A 392 -15.66 -17.99 -0.44
N ILE A 393 -15.42 -18.62 0.72
CA ILE A 393 -15.00 -17.90 1.94
C ILE A 393 -13.66 -17.18 1.71
N LEU A 394 -12.68 -17.88 1.12
CA LEU A 394 -11.36 -17.29 0.82
C LEU A 394 -11.47 -16.11 -0.16
N ILE A 395 -12.36 -16.19 -1.16
CA ILE A 395 -12.62 -15.09 -2.10
C ILE A 395 -13.21 -13.89 -1.36
N VAL A 396 -14.17 -14.11 -0.45
CA VAL A 396 -14.77 -13.03 0.36
C VAL A 396 -13.71 -12.35 1.23
N GLU A 397 -12.87 -13.11 1.95
CA GLU A 397 -11.78 -12.57 2.77
C GLU A 397 -10.77 -11.76 1.94
N GLU A 398 -10.46 -12.21 0.72
CA GLU A 398 -9.59 -11.50 -0.22
C GLU A 398 -10.22 -10.19 -0.73
N ILE A 399 -11.51 -10.20 -1.03
CA ILE A 399 -12.25 -9.00 -1.42
C ILE A 399 -12.23 -7.97 -0.29
N LEU A 400 -12.51 -8.38 0.96
CA LEU A 400 -12.45 -7.48 2.11
C LEU A 400 -11.06 -6.89 2.31
N THR A 401 -10.01 -7.70 2.14
CA THR A 401 -8.62 -7.25 2.20
C THR A 401 -8.29 -6.23 1.11
N LYS A 402 -8.78 -6.42 -0.12
CA LYS A 402 -8.62 -5.45 -1.22
C LYS A 402 -9.38 -4.15 -0.97
N ILE A 403 -10.62 -4.21 -0.47
CA ILE A 403 -11.39 -3.01 -0.12
C ILE A 403 -10.64 -2.20 0.93
N ARG A 404 -10.11 -2.86 1.96
CA ARG A 404 -9.28 -2.23 3.00
C ARG A 404 -8.03 -1.56 2.42
N TYR A 405 -7.34 -2.24 1.51
CA TYR A 405 -6.16 -1.69 0.83
C TYR A 405 -6.49 -0.42 0.02
N VAL A 406 -7.58 -0.46 -0.76
CA VAL A 406 -8.05 0.69 -1.56
C VAL A 406 -8.37 1.87 -0.66
N LEU A 407 -9.05 1.63 0.46
CA LEU A 407 -9.42 2.66 1.42
C LEU A 407 -8.18 3.38 2.00
N GLN A 408 -7.12 2.64 2.30
CA GLN A 408 -5.86 3.22 2.80
C GLN A 408 -5.09 4.02 1.73
N CYS A 409 -5.24 3.66 0.46
CA CYS A 409 -4.53 4.28 -0.66
C CYS A 409 -5.31 5.42 -1.35
N LEU A 410 -6.47 5.83 -0.82
CA LEU A 410 -7.32 6.80 -1.49
C LEU A 410 -6.56 8.12 -1.76
N PRO A 411 -6.51 8.59 -3.03
CA PRO A 411 -5.74 9.76 -3.43
C PRO A 411 -6.44 11.09 -3.11
N ILE A 412 -7.02 11.23 -1.91
CA ILE A 412 -7.88 12.38 -1.56
C ILE A 412 -7.09 13.67 -1.58
N TYR A 413 -5.90 13.68 -0.98
CA TYR A 413 -5.06 14.89 -0.94
C TYR A 413 -4.56 15.26 -2.34
N VAL A 414 -4.20 14.25 -3.14
CA VAL A 414 -3.76 14.45 -4.52
C VAL A 414 -4.87 15.08 -5.35
N PHE A 415 -6.10 14.62 -5.18
CA PHE A 415 -7.27 15.16 -5.84
C PHE A 415 -7.56 16.61 -5.42
N ILE A 416 -7.50 16.92 -4.13
CA ILE A 416 -7.67 18.29 -3.61
C ILE A 416 -6.59 19.22 -4.20
N LEU A 417 -5.32 18.80 -4.21
CA LEU A 417 -4.23 19.57 -4.79
C LEU A 417 -4.36 19.76 -6.30
N PHE A 418 -4.92 18.78 -7.01
CA PHE A 418 -5.22 18.87 -8.43
C PHE A 418 -6.32 19.89 -8.71
N LEU A 419 -7.42 19.87 -7.95
CA LEU A 419 -8.49 20.88 -8.06
C LEU A 419 -7.98 22.29 -7.77
N ALA A 420 -7.12 22.43 -6.76
CA ALA A 420 -6.51 23.70 -6.38
C ALA A 420 -5.41 24.17 -7.36
N SER A 421 -5.08 23.39 -8.40
CA SER A 421 -3.97 23.66 -9.33
C SER A 421 -2.66 24.00 -8.61
N SER A 422 -2.37 23.26 -7.53
CA SER A 422 -1.29 23.60 -6.60
C SER A 422 0.10 23.34 -7.21
N PRO A 423 1.11 24.21 -6.96
CA PRO A 423 2.48 23.98 -7.40
C PRO A 423 3.13 22.74 -6.77
N HIS A 424 2.55 22.16 -5.72
CA HIS A 424 3.01 20.89 -5.14
C HIS A 424 2.83 19.68 -6.08
N MET A 425 1.94 19.79 -7.07
CA MET A 425 1.67 18.76 -8.11
C MET A 425 2.41 19.02 -9.43
N ALA A 426 3.37 19.94 -9.41
CA ALA A 426 4.19 20.29 -10.56
C ALA A 426 5.09 19.12 -10.99
N GLY A 427 5.11 18.81 -12.28
CA GLY A 427 5.96 17.78 -12.87
C GLY A 427 6.84 18.30 -14.01
N PRO A 428 6.44 18.11 -15.28
CA PRO A 428 7.28 18.50 -16.40
C PRO A 428 7.43 20.02 -16.51
N ILE A 429 8.65 20.45 -16.84
CA ILE A 429 9.00 21.85 -17.04
C ILE A 429 8.72 22.21 -18.50
N CYS A 430 7.90 23.23 -18.72
CA CYS A 430 7.66 23.80 -20.04
C CYS A 430 8.48 25.08 -20.19
N LEU A 431 9.41 25.09 -21.15
CA LEU A 431 10.17 26.27 -21.53
C LEU A 431 9.43 27.00 -22.65
N LYS A 432 8.98 28.22 -22.40
CA LYS A 432 8.43 29.12 -23.43
C LYS A 432 9.50 30.13 -23.82
N SER A 433 9.84 30.22 -25.10
CA SER A 433 10.75 31.26 -25.59
C SER A 433 10.04 32.61 -25.61
N LYS A 434 10.68 33.65 -25.09
CA LYS A 434 10.19 35.03 -25.10
C LYS A 434 11.25 35.92 -25.72
N LYS A 435 10.86 36.73 -26.71
CA LYS A 435 11.74 37.75 -27.29
C LYS A 435 11.96 38.87 -26.26
N SER A 436 13.18 39.02 -25.75
CA SER A 436 13.54 40.15 -24.88
C SER A 436 13.84 41.39 -25.72
N LYS A 437 13.63 42.57 -25.15
CA LYS A 437 13.97 43.86 -25.76
C LYS A 437 15.50 44.05 -25.90
N ASP A 438 16.29 43.25 -25.18
CA ASP A 438 17.74 43.42 -25.01
C ASP A 438 18.58 42.56 -25.97
N GLY A 439 17.94 41.84 -26.90
CA GLY A 439 18.60 40.94 -27.85
C GLY A 439 19.08 39.59 -27.27
N ILE A 440 18.94 39.38 -25.95
CA ILE A 440 19.34 38.14 -25.26
C ILE A 440 18.22 37.07 -25.37
N PRO A 441 18.52 35.83 -25.77
CA PRO A 441 17.54 34.74 -25.79
C PRO A 441 17.04 34.45 -24.37
N THR A 442 15.73 34.65 -24.16
CA THR A 442 15.07 34.44 -22.86
C THR A 442 14.08 33.29 -22.93
N PHE A 443 14.16 32.36 -21.97
CA PHE A 443 13.19 31.29 -21.78
C PHE A 443 12.48 31.45 -20.45
N GLU A 444 11.14 31.36 -20.45
CA GLU A 444 10.34 31.28 -19.24
C GLU A 444 10.07 29.81 -18.90
N ALA A 445 10.53 29.36 -17.75
CA ALA A 445 10.30 28.02 -17.22
C ALA A 445 9.02 28.01 -16.36
N HIS A 446 7.97 27.41 -16.91
CA HIS A 446 6.70 27.18 -16.21
C HIS A 446 6.59 25.71 -15.81
N LEU A 447 6.10 25.45 -14.61
CA LEU A 447 5.83 24.09 -14.14
C LEU A 447 4.43 23.67 -14.62
N LYS A 448 4.34 22.59 -15.40
CA LYS A 448 3.05 22.02 -15.79
C LYS A 448 2.61 20.98 -14.76
N MET A 449 1.32 20.98 -14.43
CA MET A 449 0.73 19.99 -13.54
C MET A 449 0.78 18.60 -14.16
N LEU A 450 1.12 17.59 -13.36
CA LEU A 450 1.07 16.19 -13.80
C LEU A 450 -0.38 15.74 -14.09
N PRO A 451 -0.60 14.87 -15.09
CA PRO A 451 -1.90 14.23 -15.29
C PRO A 451 -2.32 13.45 -14.03
N LEU A 452 -3.59 13.53 -13.66
CA LEU A 452 -4.13 12.97 -12.42
C LEU A 452 -3.71 11.51 -12.20
N LEU A 453 -3.81 10.66 -13.22
CA LEU A 453 -3.46 9.24 -13.11
C LEU A 453 -1.97 9.00 -12.82
N LYS A 454 -1.09 9.86 -13.37
CA LYS A 454 0.35 9.80 -13.11
C LYS A 454 0.65 10.32 -11.69
N SER A 455 -0.01 11.39 -11.26
CA SER A 455 0.11 11.93 -9.90
C SER A 455 -0.32 10.92 -8.83
N ILE A 456 -1.43 10.20 -9.04
CA ILE A 456 -1.91 9.17 -8.10
C ILE A 456 -0.86 8.07 -7.92
N LYS A 457 -0.23 7.60 -9.01
CA LYS A 457 0.81 6.57 -8.95
C LYS A 457 2.09 7.10 -8.30
N THR A 458 2.52 8.30 -8.64
CA THR A 458 3.75 8.92 -8.13
C THR A 458 3.66 9.25 -6.63
N PHE A 459 2.48 9.66 -6.15
CA PHE A 459 2.26 10.07 -4.77
C PHE A 459 1.52 9.02 -3.92
N ALA A 460 1.43 7.77 -4.38
CA ALA A 460 0.92 6.67 -3.58
C ALA A 460 1.85 6.41 -2.37
N PRO A 461 1.30 6.11 -1.19
CA PRO A 461 2.11 5.83 0.00
C PRO A 461 2.91 4.52 -0.17
N GLU A 462 4.22 4.57 0.09
CA GLU A 462 5.15 3.44 -0.05
C GLU A 462 4.86 2.28 0.91
N VAL A 463 4.13 2.53 2.00
CA VAL A 463 3.83 1.55 3.06
C VAL A 463 2.74 0.56 2.64
N ALA A 464 1.93 0.90 1.63
CA ALA A 464 0.84 0.07 1.18
C ALA A 464 1.36 -1.07 0.28
N ASN A 465 1.94 -2.10 0.90
CA ASN A 465 2.21 -3.35 0.21
C ASN A 465 0.88 -3.99 -0.20
N PRO A 466 0.67 -4.30 -1.49
CA PRO A 466 -0.51 -5.06 -1.89
C PRO A 466 -0.49 -6.40 -1.15
N ALA A 467 -1.63 -6.77 -0.56
CA ALA A 467 -1.76 -8.07 0.09
C ALA A 467 -1.34 -9.18 -0.89
N PRO A 468 -0.56 -10.17 -0.45
CA PRO A 468 -0.15 -11.27 -1.30
C PRO A 468 -1.41 -11.98 -1.81
N SER A 469 -1.53 -12.11 -3.13
CA SER A 469 -2.67 -12.75 -3.78
C SER A 469 -2.87 -14.17 -3.25
N LEU A 470 -4.13 -14.63 -3.31
CA LEU A 470 -4.55 -15.97 -2.91
C LEU A 470 -3.57 -17.04 -3.41
N SER A 471 -2.75 -17.58 -2.53
CA SER A 471 -1.81 -18.64 -2.90
C SER A 471 -2.57 -19.96 -2.98
N LEU A 472 -2.42 -20.67 -4.11
CA LEU A 472 -2.99 -22.02 -4.30
C LEU A 472 -2.63 -22.97 -3.15
N GLY A 473 -1.47 -22.78 -2.51
CA GLY A 473 -1.06 -23.54 -1.33
C GLY A 473 -2.03 -23.43 -0.13
N LYS A 474 -2.66 -22.26 0.10
CA LYS A 474 -3.66 -22.09 1.17
C LYS A 474 -4.98 -22.83 0.91
N ILE A 475 -5.25 -23.19 -0.34
CA ILE A 475 -6.46 -23.91 -0.76
C ILE A 475 -6.30 -25.42 -0.51
N PHE A 476 -5.07 -25.94 -0.56
CA PHE A 476 -4.77 -27.37 -0.39
C PHE A 476 -4.10 -27.71 0.95
N THR A 477 -4.04 -26.77 1.90
CA THR A 477 -3.47 -27.02 3.23
C THR A 477 -4.08 -28.24 3.91
N GLY A 478 -5.38 -28.51 3.76
CA GLY A 478 -6.03 -29.69 4.34
C GLY A 478 -5.64 -31.03 3.72
N VAL A 479 -5.04 -31.02 2.52
CA VAL A 479 -4.53 -32.22 1.82
C VAL A 479 -3.03 -32.41 2.07
N LEU A 480 -2.30 -31.33 2.35
CA LEU A 480 -0.84 -31.31 2.52
C LEU A 480 -0.39 -31.42 3.99
N LEU A 481 -1.16 -30.89 4.93
CA LEU A 481 -1.09 -31.26 6.36
C LEU A 481 -1.60 -32.68 6.48
#